data_AF-A0A0W7TI75-F1
#
_entry.id   AF-A0A0W7TI75-F1
#
_cell.length_a   1.000
_cell.length_b   1.000
_cell.length_c   1.000
_cell.angle_alpha   90.00
_cell.angle_beta   90.00
_cell.angle_gamma   90.00
#
_symmetry.space_group_name_H-M   'P 1'
#
loop_
_entity.id
_entity.type
_entity.pdbx_description
1 polymer ?
#
loop_
_entity_poly.entity_id
_entity_poly.type
_entity_poly.pdbx_seq_one_letter_code
_entity_poly.pdbx_strand_id
1 'polypeptide(L)'
;MAEMMYCPNCGRNVDVTKWTGTRIAILIILLILGIIFGLIYLIYVATRDKSCPVCGTPAAMLQAPRYGSAGSGPQTGASAGEAVCPMCGASGPSGSEYCAECGAKLR
;
A
#
# COMPACT_ATOMS: atom_id res chain seq x y z
N MET A 1 9.29 11.64 5.59
CA MET A 1 9.20 10.18 5.35
C MET A 1 7.78 9.73 5.67
N ALA A 2 6.99 9.39 4.66
CA ALA A 2 5.63 8.87 4.86
C ALA A 2 5.75 7.42 5.35
N GLU A 3 5.57 7.23 6.65
CA GLU A 3 5.54 5.89 7.23
C GLU A 3 4.19 5.26 6.86
N MET A 4 4.20 4.55 5.74
CA MET A 4 3.08 3.70 5.34
C MET A 4 3.06 2.52 6.30
N MET A 5 1.89 2.17 6.81
CA MET A 5 1.73 1.00 7.66
C MET A 5 0.71 0.05 7.03
N TYR A 6 0.88 -1.26 7.21
CA TYR A 6 -0.06 -2.23 6.68
C TYR A 6 -1.14 -2.55 7.71
N CYS A 7 -2.41 -2.43 7.32
CA CYS A 7 -3.54 -2.81 8.16
C CYS A 7 -3.98 -4.25 7.83
N PRO A 8 -3.81 -5.23 8.74
CA PRO A 8 -4.21 -6.61 8.49
C PRO A 8 -5.73 -6.79 8.34
N ASN A 9 -6.53 -5.86 8.89
CA ASN A 9 -7.98 -5.92 8.79
C ASN A 9 -8.51 -5.39 7.44
N CYS A 10 -7.82 -4.42 6.82
CA CYS A 10 -8.20 -3.87 5.51
C CYS A 10 -7.46 -4.53 4.34
N GLY A 11 -6.39 -5.28 4.61
CA GLY A 11 -5.57 -5.90 3.57
C GLY A 11 -4.73 -4.94 2.73
N ARG A 12 -4.62 -3.66 3.12
CA ARG A 12 -3.94 -2.60 2.35
C ARG A 12 -3.00 -1.76 3.18
N ASN A 13 -1.98 -1.20 2.51
CA ASN A 13 -1.13 -0.16 3.08
C ASN A 13 -1.92 1.14 3.17
N VAL A 14 -1.88 1.79 4.32
CA VAL A 14 -2.55 3.08 4.57
C VAL A 14 -1.52 4.09 5.07
N ASP A 15 -1.59 5.30 4.51
CA ASP A 15 -0.84 6.47 4.96
C ASP A 15 -1.47 7.03 6.24
N VAL A 16 -0.95 6.60 7.40
CA VAL A 16 -1.37 7.14 8.70
C VAL A 16 -0.72 8.49 9.03
N THR A 17 0.16 9.00 8.16
CA THR A 17 1.07 10.12 8.46
C THR A 17 0.44 11.52 8.33
N LYS A 18 -0.88 11.68 8.18
CA LYS A 18 -1.49 13.03 8.10
C LYS A 18 -1.51 13.80 9.42
N TRP A 19 -1.13 13.18 10.55
CA TRP A 19 -1.36 13.74 11.88
C TRP A 19 -0.14 14.36 12.59
N THR A 20 1.07 14.24 12.04
CA THR A 20 2.29 14.73 12.73
C THR A 20 2.61 16.19 12.42
N GLY A 21 2.33 16.66 11.20
CA GLY A 21 2.59 18.07 10.81
C GLY A 21 1.70 19.08 11.52
N THR A 22 0.41 18.77 11.66
CA THR A 22 -0.57 19.65 12.34
C THR A 22 -0.33 19.72 13.84
N ARG A 23 0.13 18.63 14.47
CA ARG A 23 0.47 18.60 15.92
C ARG A 23 1.63 19.54 16.26
N ILE A 24 2.67 19.61 15.43
CA ILE A 24 3.82 20.50 15.64
C ILE A 24 3.40 21.96 15.46
N ALA A 25 2.65 22.27 14.40
CA ALA A 25 2.13 23.62 14.16
C ALA A 25 1.21 24.10 15.30
N ILE A 26 0.38 23.21 15.86
CA ILE A 26 -0.55 23.58 16.94
C ILE A 26 0.15 23.69 18.30
N LEU A 27 1.19 22.90 18.58
CA LEU A 27 2.04 23.10 19.78
C LEU A 27 2.70 24.48 19.79
N ILE A 28 3.17 24.95 18.62
CA ILE A 28 3.73 26.31 18.47
C ILE A 28 2.65 27.37 18.74
N ILE A 29 1.44 27.18 18.22
CA ILE A 29 0.30 28.10 18.43
C ILE A 29 -0.17 28.11 19.90
N LEU A 30 -0.14 26.97 20.61
CA LEU A 30 -0.55 26.85 22.01
C LEU A 30 0.48 27.40 23.00
N LEU A 31 1.76 27.31 22.65
CA LEU A 31 2.83 27.99 23.36
C LEU A 31 2.64 29.52 23.31
N ILE A 32 2.04 30.02 22.23
CA ILE A 32 1.73 31.46 22.02
C ILE A 32 0.39 31.87 22.67
N LEU A 33 -0.65 31.02 22.69
CA LEU A 33 -2.01 31.37 23.15
C LEU A 33 -2.33 31.03 24.63
N GLY A 34 -1.43 30.35 25.33
CA GLY A 34 -1.53 30.16 26.78
C GLY A 34 -1.85 28.72 27.22
N ILE A 35 -1.28 28.37 28.37
CA ILE A 35 -1.17 27.02 28.94
C ILE A 35 -2.52 26.28 29.04
N ILE A 36 -3.64 26.99 29.21
CA ILE A 36 -4.97 26.38 29.38
C ILE A 36 -5.49 25.77 28.06
N PHE A 37 -5.41 26.51 26.95
CA PHE A 37 -5.74 25.96 25.63
C PHE A 37 -4.74 24.86 25.24
N GLY A 38 -3.49 25.01 25.68
CA GLY A 38 -2.42 24.04 25.50
C GLY A 38 -2.75 22.68 26.10
N LEU A 39 -3.19 22.69 27.37
CA LEU A 39 -3.59 21.52 28.11
C LEU A 39 -4.85 20.86 27.55
N ILE A 40 -5.88 21.65 27.21
CA ILE A 40 -7.12 21.12 26.60
C ILE A 40 -6.82 20.43 25.26
N TYR A 41 -5.98 21.06 24.42
CA TYR A 41 -5.57 20.46 23.15
C TYR A 41 -4.68 19.24 23.34
N LEU A 42 -3.76 19.27 24.30
CA LEU A 42 -2.90 18.12 24.62
C LEU A 42 -3.75 16.94 25.10
N ILE A 43 -4.75 17.17 25.95
CA ILE A 43 -5.70 16.13 26.40
C ILE A 43 -6.54 15.61 25.21
N TYR A 44 -7.04 16.49 24.35
CA TYR A 44 -7.79 16.11 23.13
C TYR A 44 -6.95 15.26 22.15
N VAL A 45 -5.67 15.61 22.01
CA VAL A 45 -4.74 14.87 21.16
C VAL A 45 -4.31 13.54 21.79
N ALA A 46 -4.11 13.52 23.09
CA ALA A 46 -3.78 12.31 23.84
C ALA A 46 -4.96 11.31 23.85
N THR A 47 -6.19 11.81 23.78
CA THR A 47 -7.41 10.98 23.69
C THR A 47 -7.80 10.58 22.27
N ARG A 48 -7.15 11.13 21.23
CA ARG A 48 -7.28 10.65 19.85
C ARG A 48 -6.16 9.69 19.51
N ASP A 49 -6.41 8.43 19.80
CA ASP A 49 -5.59 7.31 19.33
C ASP A 49 -5.51 7.30 17.80
N LYS A 50 -4.33 6.93 17.31
CA LYS A 50 -4.03 6.83 15.88
C LYS A 50 -4.74 5.59 15.34
N SER A 51 -5.98 5.73 14.90
CA SER A 51 -6.76 4.63 14.33
C SER A 51 -6.67 4.60 12.81
N CYS A 52 -6.82 3.42 12.21
CA CYS A 52 -6.98 3.28 10.76
C CYS A 52 -8.27 4.00 10.31
N PRO A 53 -8.24 4.91 9.32
CA PRO A 53 -9.41 5.69 8.90
C PRO A 53 -10.47 4.86 8.16
N VAL A 54 -10.14 3.62 7.78
CA VAL A 54 -11.03 2.73 7.03
C VAL A 54 -11.82 1.83 7.97
N CYS A 55 -11.13 1.19 8.92
CA CYS A 55 -11.72 0.17 9.79
C CYS A 55 -11.65 0.51 11.29
N GLY A 56 -11.03 1.63 11.67
CA GLY A 56 -10.91 2.05 13.06
C GLY A 56 -9.89 1.29 13.90
N THR A 57 -9.13 0.33 13.34
CA THR A 57 -8.14 -0.45 14.12
C THR A 57 -7.06 0.46 14.69
N PRO A 58 -6.72 0.34 15.99
CA PRO A 58 -5.71 1.19 16.63
C PRO A 58 -4.30 0.89 16.10
N ALA A 59 -3.43 1.90 16.08
CA ALA A 59 -2.05 1.83 15.60
C ALA A 59 -1.22 0.69 16.21
N ALA A 60 -1.55 0.24 17.42
CA ALA A 60 -0.87 -0.89 18.07
C ALA A 60 -0.97 -2.21 17.28
N MET A 61 -1.98 -2.37 16.43
CA MET A 61 -2.20 -3.56 15.60
C MET A 61 -1.72 -3.38 14.15
N LEU A 62 -1.21 -2.20 13.80
CA LEU A 62 -0.65 -1.96 12.49
C LEU A 62 0.73 -2.60 12.41
N GLN A 63 0.99 -3.27 11.30
CA GLN A 63 2.26 -3.93 11.05
C GLN A 63 3.12 -3.07 10.13
N ALA A 64 4.43 -3.38 10.14
CA ALA A 64 5.35 -2.82 9.19
C ALA A 64 4.75 -2.94 7.77
N PRO A 65 4.87 -1.89 6.95
CA PRO A 65 4.36 -1.92 5.58
C PRO A 65 4.86 -3.19 4.90
N ARG A 66 3.92 -4.01 4.41
CA ARG A 66 4.26 -5.20 3.65
C ARG A 66 4.71 -4.75 2.27
N TYR A 67 5.99 -4.45 2.14
CA TYR A 67 6.68 -4.36 0.85
C TYR A 67 7.09 -5.77 0.41
N GLY A 68 6.15 -6.72 0.39
CA GLY A 68 6.37 -8.02 -0.21
C GLY A 68 5.99 -7.94 -1.69
N SER A 69 6.98 -8.03 -2.59
CA SER A 69 6.76 -8.39 -4.00
C SER A 69 5.71 -7.57 -4.76
N ALA A 70 5.73 -6.24 -4.62
CA ALA A 70 5.10 -5.32 -5.57
C ALA A 70 6.16 -4.56 -6.40
N GLY A 71 7.25 -5.27 -6.69
CA GLY A 71 8.08 -5.03 -7.85
C GLY A 71 8.02 -6.30 -8.67
N SER A 72 6.96 -6.47 -9.46
CA SER A 72 7.07 -7.21 -10.72
C SER A 72 8.03 -6.42 -11.61
N GLY A 73 9.33 -6.58 -11.36
CA GLY A 73 10.26 -6.64 -12.47
C GLY A 73 9.82 -7.80 -13.38
N PRO A 74 9.99 -7.71 -14.70
CA PRO A 74 9.64 -8.79 -15.62
C PRO A 74 10.32 -10.09 -15.17
N GLN A 75 9.51 -11.08 -14.78
CA GLN A 75 9.96 -12.42 -14.45
C GLN A 75 10.15 -13.17 -15.77
N THR A 76 11.31 -12.97 -16.41
CA THR A 76 11.71 -13.77 -17.57
C THR A 76 12.26 -15.11 -17.09
N GLY A 77 11.34 -16.06 -16.90
CA GLY A 77 11.66 -17.47 -16.87
C GLY A 77 12.14 -17.91 -18.25
N ALA A 78 13.44 -18.09 -18.40
CA ALA A 78 14.03 -18.75 -19.55
C ALA A 78 13.68 -20.24 -19.53
N SER A 79 13.07 -20.77 -20.59
CA SER A 79 13.68 -21.85 -21.38
C SER A 79 12.82 -22.23 -22.60
N ALA A 80 13.47 -22.13 -23.76
CA ALA A 80 13.36 -23.03 -24.91
C ALA A 80 11.96 -23.27 -25.53
N GLY A 81 11.64 -22.38 -26.46
CA GLY A 81 10.80 -22.66 -27.63
C GLY A 81 9.76 -21.58 -27.84
N GLU A 82 10.07 -20.56 -28.64
CA GLU A 82 9.06 -19.68 -29.19
C GLU A 82 8.22 -20.50 -30.19
N ALA A 83 7.02 -20.91 -29.79
CA ALA A 83 6.02 -21.31 -30.76
C ALA A 83 5.29 -20.05 -31.21
N VAL A 84 5.39 -19.73 -32.49
CA VAL A 84 4.62 -18.64 -33.09
C VAL A 84 3.24 -19.18 -33.45
N CYS A 85 2.19 -18.54 -32.94
CA CYS A 85 0.83 -18.91 -33.29
C CYS A 85 0.57 -18.62 -34.79
N PRO A 86 0.14 -19.60 -35.60
CA PRO A 86 -0.12 -19.39 -37.02
C PRO A 86 -1.36 -18.51 -37.29
N MET A 87 -2.22 -18.30 -36.28
CA MET A 87 -3.46 -17.53 -36.43
C MET A 87 -3.27 -16.03 -36.19
N CYS A 88 -2.42 -15.64 -35.23
CA CYS A 88 -2.21 -14.24 -34.87
C CYS A 88 -0.75 -13.78 -34.98
N GLY A 89 0.19 -14.68 -35.19
CA GLY A 89 1.63 -14.36 -35.23
C GLY A 89 2.25 -14.07 -33.86
N ALA A 90 1.50 -14.24 -32.76
CA ALA A 90 2.04 -14.03 -31.43
C ALA A 90 3.03 -15.12 -31.03
N SER A 91 4.20 -14.72 -30.54
CA SER A 91 5.18 -15.60 -29.91
C SER A 91 4.76 -15.91 -28.48
N GLY A 92 4.62 -17.20 -28.16
CA GLY A 92 4.21 -17.65 -26.83
C GLY A 92 4.96 -18.90 -26.38
N PRO A 93 4.87 -19.25 -25.09
CA PRO A 93 5.54 -20.42 -24.55
C PRO A 93 5.04 -21.69 -25.26
N SER A 94 5.96 -22.46 -25.86
CA SER A 94 5.64 -23.73 -26.52
C SER A 94 5.24 -24.79 -25.50
N GLY A 95 3.96 -24.79 -25.14
CA GLY A 95 3.39 -25.70 -24.15
C GLY A 95 1.94 -25.43 -23.82
N SER A 96 1.38 -24.28 -24.20
CA SER A 96 -0.04 -23.99 -23.99
C SER A 96 -0.93 -24.68 -25.04
N GLU A 97 -2.03 -25.29 -24.60
CA GLU A 97 -3.04 -25.89 -25.48
C GLU A 97 -3.77 -24.84 -26.33
N TYR A 98 -3.81 -23.60 -25.84
CA TYR A 98 -4.47 -22.46 -26.46
C TYR A 98 -3.52 -21.25 -26.51
N CYS A 99 -3.67 -20.40 -27.52
CA CYS A 99 -2.96 -19.14 -27.62
C CYS A 99 -3.55 -18.12 -26.64
N ALA A 100 -2.72 -17.47 -25.83
CA ALA A 100 -3.16 -16.46 -24.87
C ALA A 100 -3.71 -15.18 -25.54
N GLU A 101 -3.29 -14.89 -26.77
CA GLU A 101 -3.66 -13.66 -27.48
C GLU A 101 -4.95 -13.81 -28.29
N CYS A 102 -5.08 -14.90 -29.05
CA CYS A 102 -6.22 -15.11 -29.96
C CYS A 102 -7.16 -16.25 -29.54
N GLY A 103 -6.81 -17.04 -28.53
CA GLY A 103 -7.60 -18.19 -28.09
C GLY A 103 -7.55 -19.40 -29.03
N ALA A 104 -6.76 -19.35 -30.11
CA ALA A 104 -6.65 -20.47 -31.05
C ALA A 104 -5.99 -21.68 -30.39
N LYS A 105 -6.50 -22.88 -30.68
CA LYS A 105 -5.96 -24.14 -30.19
C LYS A 105 -4.65 -24.48 -30.92
N LEU A 106 -3.54 -24.59 -30.17
CA LEU A 106 -2.18 -24.78 -30.71
C LEU A 106 -1.77 -26.26 -30.81
N ARG A 107 -2.50 -27.17 -30.15
CA ARG A 107 -2.30 -28.63 -30.19
C ARG A 107 -3.59 -29.39 -30.45
#